data_AF-M6U9Z3-F1
#
_entry.id   AF-M6U9Z3-F1
#
_cell.length_a   1.000
_cell.length_b   1.000
_cell.length_c   1.000
_cell.angle_alpha   90.00
_cell.angle_beta   90.00
_cell.angle_gamma   90.00
#
_symmetry.space_group_name_H-M   'P 1'
#
loop_
_entity.id
_entity.type
_entity.pdbx_description
1 polymer ?
#
loop_
_entity_poly.entity_id
_entity_poly.type
_entity_poly.pdbx_seq_one_letter_code
_entity_poly.pdbx_strand_id
1 'polypeptide(L)' 'MKLYHFQSCPYCSYVRDEFQKMGLVPEKDYELIEASRGTPGREEVIQLGGKSQVPFLVDGDIRMYESRDIVKYVKLKKNL' A
#
# COMPACT_ATOMS: atom_id res chain seq x y z
N MET A 1 5.57 -4.68 -6.23
CA MET A 1 4.32 -3.95 -5.86
C MET A 1 4.69 -2.71 -5.06
N LYS A 2 3.90 -1.63 -5.08
CA LYS A 2 4.14 -0.42 -4.26
C LYS A 2 3.03 -0.22 -3.25
N LEU A 3 3.39 0.07 -2.00
CA LEU A 3 2.46 0.45 -0.94
C LEU A 3 2.75 1.90 -0.50
N TYR A 4 1.86 2.81 -0.85
CA TYR A 4 1.90 4.19 -0.42
C TYR A 4 1.31 4.30 0.98
N HIS A 5 2.07 4.87 1.90
CA HIS A 5 1.73 4.90 3.31
C HIS A 5 2.34 6.12 4.00
N PHE A 6 1.98 6.33 5.27
CA PHE A 6 2.83 7.08 6.19
C PHE A 6 2.78 6.43 7.56
N GLN A 7 3.74 6.77 8.42
CA GLN A 7 4.00 6.01 9.64
C GLN A 7 2.83 6.03 10.65
N SER A 8 2.25 7.20 10.92
CA SER A 8 1.18 7.38 11.91
C SER A 8 -0.22 6.98 11.44
N CYS A 9 -0.39 6.51 10.20
CA CYS A 9 -1.69 6.05 9.71
C CYS A 9 -2.04 4.66 10.28
N PRO A 10 -3.12 4.52 11.06
CA PRO A 10 -3.50 3.23 11.65
C PRO A 10 -3.85 2.18 10.59
N TYR A 11 -4.51 2.57 9.51
CA TYR A 11 -4.85 1.67 8.40
C TYR A 11 -3.62 1.20 7.63
N CYS A 12 -2.60 2.06 7.52
CA CYS A 12 -1.33 1.66 6.93
C CYS A 12 -0.54 0.72 7.84
N SER A 13 -0.57 0.95 9.16
CA SER A 13 0.03 0.02 10.13
C SER A 13 -0.58 -1.37 9.99
N TYR A 14 -1.91 -1.45 9.92
CA TYR A 14 -2.61 -2.71 9.70
C TYR A 14 -2.14 -3.46 8.44
N VAL A 15 -1.98 -2.77 7.29
CA VAL A 15 -1.48 -3.41 6.06
C VAL A 15 -0.05 -3.92 6.24
N ARG A 16 0.85 -3.11 6.85
CA ARG A 16 2.24 -3.51 7.10
C ARG A 16 2.32 -4.73 8.02
N ASP A 17 1.52 -4.77 9.08
CA ASP A 17 1.48 -5.89 10.01
C ASP A 17 1.00 -7.17 9.33
N GLU A 18 -0.05 -7.07 8.49
CA GLU A 18 -0.53 -8.21 7.72
C GLU A 18 0.48 -8.66 6.65
N PHE A 19 1.17 -7.73 5.99
CA PHE A 19 2.25 -8.05 5.04
C PHE A 19 3.39 -8.79 5.74
N GLN A 20 3.79 -8.34 6.92
CA GLN A 20 4.79 -9.01 7.76
C GLN A 20 4.33 -10.42 8.16
N LYS A 21 3.07 -10.60 8.60
CA LYS A 21 2.51 -11.93 8.92
C LYS A 21 2.48 -12.86 7.71
N MET A 22 2.31 -12.31 6.51
CA MET A 22 2.41 -13.05 5.25
C MET A 22 3.87 -13.33 4.81
N GLY A 23 4.86 -12.88 5.57
CA GLY A 23 6.28 -13.03 5.25
C GLY A 23 6.75 -12.20 4.05
N LEU A 24 6.05 -11.10 3.74
CA LEU A 24 6.49 -10.16 2.71
C LEU A 24 7.59 -9.26 3.26
N VAL A 25 8.62 -9.05 2.46
CA VAL A 25 9.80 -8.28 2.80
C VAL A 25 9.81 -6.98 1.98
N PRO A 26 9.87 -5.79 2.61
CA PRO A 26 10.09 -4.53 1.91
C PRO A 26 11.31 -4.60 0.99
N GLU A 27 11.29 -3.86 -0.11
CA GLU A 27 12.35 -3.79 -1.15
C GLU A 27 12.58 -5.09 -1.95
N LYS A 28 12.04 -6.23 -1.49
CA LYS A 28 12.02 -7.49 -2.22
C LYS A 28 10.66 -7.78 -2.84
N ASP A 29 9.61 -7.78 -2.02
CA ASP A 29 8.25 -8.12 -2.46
C ASP A 29 7.42 -6.87 -2.74
N TYR A 30 7.67 -5.79 -2.00
CA TYR A 30 7.02 -4.50 -2.21
C TYR A 30 7.91 -3.32 -1.83
N GLU A 31 7.78 -2.22 -2.56
CA GLU A 31 8.34 -0.92 -2.19
C GLU A 31 7.37 -0.21 -1.24
N LEU A 32 7.92 0.46 -0.24
CA LEU A 32 7.16 1.21 0.73
C LEU A 32 7.39 2.71 0.48
N ILE A 33 6.35 3.41 0.01
CA ILE A 33 6.48 4.79 -0.49
C ILE A 33 5.85 5.78 0.49
N GLU A 34 6.65 6.71 1.00
CA GLU A 34 6.19 7.75 1.93
C GLU A 34 5.21 8.72 1.23
N ALA A 35 4.02 8.86 1.81
CA ALA A 35 2.86 9.57 1.27
C ALA A 35 2.15 10.44 2.34
N SER A 36 2.91 10.95 3.31
CA SER A 36 2.47 12.05 4.18
C SER A 36 2.30 13.36 3.40
N ARG A 37 1.66 14.34 4.03
CA ARG A 37 1.34 15.63 3.39
C ARG A 37 2.61 16.32 2.87
N GLY A 38 2.59 16.70 1.58
CA GLY A 38 3.69 17.44 0.94
C GLY A 38 4.82 16.58 0.38
N THR A 39 4.67 15.25 0.39
CA THR A 39 5.66 14.34 -0.18
C THR A 39 5.31 13.99 -1.64
N PRO A 40 6.30 13.66 -2.48
CA PRO A 40 6.04 13.21 -3.86
C PRO A 40 5.10 12.00 -3.92
N GLY A 41 5.20 11.07 -2.97
CA GLY A 41 4.30 9.91 -2.91
C GLY A 41 2.83 10.31 -2.69
N ARG A 42 2.56 11.42 -1.98
CA ARG A 42 1.20 11.97 -1.84
C ARG A 42 0.64 12.44 -3.18
N GLU A 43 1.46 13.11 -3.97
CA GLU A 43 1.08 13.63 -5.30
C GLU A 43 0.83 12.46 -6.26
N GLU A 44 1.67 11.43 -6.22
CA GLU A 44 1.49 10.22 -7.03
C GLU A 44 0.18 9.49 -6.68
N VAL A 45 -0.16 9.38 -5.39
CA VAL A 45 -1.44 8.81 -4.94
C VAL A 45 -2.65 9.59 -5.49
N ILE A 46 -2.58 10.93 -5.51
CA ILE A 46 -3.63 11.78 -6.08
C ILE A 46 -3.72 11.58 -7.60
N GLN A 47 -2.57 11.56 -8.29
CA GLN A 47 -2.53 11.37 -9.74
C GLN A 47 -3.06 10.00 -10.18
N LEU A 48 -2.69 8.94 -9.45
CA LEU A 48 -3.03 7.56 -9.83
C LEU A 48 -4.42 7.14 -9.39
N GLY A 49 -4.92 7.61 -8.25
CA GLY A 49 -6.18 7.16 -7.66
C GLY A 49 -7.21 8.25 -7.37
N GLY A 50 -6.92 9.51 -7.70
CA GLY A 50 -7.87 10.62 -7.68
C GLY A 50 -8.16 11.23 -6.31
N LYS A 51 -7.63 10.65 -5.23
CA LYS A 51 -7.73 11.17 -3.86
C LYS A 51 -6.46 10.92 -3.09
N SER A 52 -6.24 11.70 -2.05
CA SER A 52 -5.04 11.63 -1.24
C SER A 52 -5.09 10.57 -0.12
N GLN A 53 -5.94 9.54 -0.27
CA GLN A 53 -6.18 8.52 0.76
C GLN A 53 -5.01 7.51 0.81
N VAL A 54 -4.67 7.04 2.00
CA VAL A 54 -3.74 5.92 2.22
C VAL A 54 -4.31 4.95 3.26
N PRO A 55 -3.91 3.66 3.26
CA PRO A 55 -2.97 3.02 2.34
C PRO A 55 -3.50 2.96 0.91
N PHE A 56 -2.59 3.05 -0.06
CA PHE A 56 -2.88 2.89 -1.48
C PHE A 56 -1.88 1.92 -2.09
N LEU A 57 -2.37 0.93 -2.83
CA LEU A 57 -1.57 -0.12 -3.44
C LEU A 57 -1.52 0.07 -4.95
N VAL A 58 -0.34 -0.11 -5.53
CA VAL A 58 -0.13 -0.21 -6.97
C VAL A 58 0.59 -1.52 -7.29
N ASP A 59 -0.03 -2.35 -8.13
CA ASP A 59 0.52 -3.62 -8.60
C ASP A 59 0.25 -3.81 -10.11
N GLY A 60 1.18 -3.35 -10.95
CA GLY A 60 0.93 -3.22 -12.39
C GLY A 60 -0.21 -2.22 -12.65
N ASP A 61 -1.25 -2.66 -13.37
CA ASP A 61 -2.45 -1.86 -13.63
C ASP A 61 -3.43 -1.82 -12.45
N ILE A 62 -3.24 -2.68 -11.44
CA ILE A 62 -4.09 -2.70 -10.25
C ILE A 62 -3.75 -1.51 -9.36
N ARG A 63 -4.79 -0.73 -9.04
CA ARG A 63 -4.73 0.43 -8.15
C ARG A 63 -5.88 0.31 -7.17
N MET A 64 -5.60 0.30 -5.87
CA MET A 64 -6.65 0.09 -4.87
C MET A 64 -6.40 0.83 -3.57
N TYR A 65 -7.51 1.29 -3.00
CA TYR A 65 -7.60 1.80 -1.63
C TYR A 65 -8.15 0.70 -0.71
N GLU A 66 -8.52 1.10 0.50
CA GLU A 66 -9.12 0.27 1.54
C GLU A 66 -8.18 -0.83 2.06
N SER A 67 -7.73 -0.65 3.30
CA SER A 67 -6.69 -1.50 3.90
C SER A 67 -7.06 -2.99 3.95
N ARG A 68 -8.34 -3.31 4.16
CA ARG A 68 -8.83 -4.70 4.16
C ARG A 68 -8.83 -5.31 2.77
N ASP A 69 -9.15 -4.53 1.74
CA ASP A 69 -9.16 -5.00 0.36
C ASP A 69 -7.74 -5.23 -0.15
N ILE A 70 -6.80 -4.33 0.19
CA ILE A 70 -5.36 -4.50 -0.04
C ILE A 70 -4.86 -5.82 0.56
N VAL A 71 -5.14 -6.07 1.84
CA VAL A 71 -4.73 -7.31 2.52
C VAL A 71 -5.35 -8.54 1.86
N LYS A 72 -6.65 -8.49 1.52
CA LYS A 72 -7.34 -9.59 0.85
C LYS A 72 -6.74 -9.90 -0.52
N TYR A 73 -6.49 -8.87 -1.33
CA TYR A 73 -5.89 -9.00 -2.65
C TYR A 73 -4.53 -9.70 -2.58
N VAL A 74 -3.66 -9.23 -1.68
CA VAL A 74 -2.31 -9.78 -1.54
C VAL A 74 -2.33 -11.21 -1.00
N LYS A 75 -3.23 -11.53 -0.05
CA LYS A 75 -3.42 -12.91 0.43
C LYS A 75 -3.83 -13.85 -0.70
N LEU A 76 -4.79 -13.45 -1.53
CA LEU A 76 -5.23 -14.26 -2.67
C LEU A 76 -4.12 -14.45 -3.70
N LYS A 77 -3.36 -13.39 -4.00
CA LYS A 77 -2.23 -13.45 -4.95
C LYS A 77 -1.12 -14.39 -4.50
N LYS A 78 -0.82 -14.52 -3.19
CA LYS A 78 0.21 -15.44 -2.68
C LYS A 78 -0.18 -16.92 -2.71
N ASN A 79 -1.48 -17.22 -2.73
CA ASN A 79 -1.99 -18.59 -2.73
C ASN A 79 -2.21 -19.14 -4.16
N LEU A 80 -1.86 -18.34 -5.17
CA LEU A 80 -1.80 -18.70 -6.58
C LEU A 80 -0.34 -18.96 -6.97
#